data_AF-A0A8J3NA62-F1
#
_entry.id   AF-A0A8J3NA62-F1
#
_cell.length_a   1.000
_cell.length_b   1.000
_cell.length_c   1.000
_cell.angle_alpha   90.00
_cell.angle_beta   90.00
_cell.angle_gamma   90.00
#
_symmetry.space_group_name_H-M   'P 1'
#
loop_
_entity.id
_entity.type
_entity.pdbx_description
1 polymer ?
#
loop_
_entity_poly.entity_id
_entity_poly.type
_entity_poly.pdbx_seq_one_letter_code
_entity_poly.pdbx_strand_id
1 'polypeptide(L)' 'MFSQSGTNVTISNASYNGTIAVNGSANTGFNGSWSGNNPSPTAFTLNGASCSVS' A
#
# COMPACT_ATOMS: atom_id res chain seq x y z
N MET A 1 4.88 -8.68 -1.69
CA MET A 1 3.89 -9.69 -1.25
C MET A 1 2.65 -8.98 -0.74
N PHE A 2 1.45 -9.43 -1.14
CA PHE A 2 0.17 -8.89 -0.65
C PHE A 2 -0.40 -9.79 0.45
N SER A 3 -0.97 -9.21 1.49
CA SER A 3 -1.73 -9.90 2.52
C SER A 3 -2.86 -8.99 3.02
N GLN A 4 -4.00 -9.56 3.37
CA GLN A 4 -5.15 -8.84 3.91
C GLN A 4 -5.69 -9.56 5.15
N SER A 5 -5.98 -8.81 6.20
CA SER A 5 -6.69 -9.27 7.39
C SER A 5 -7.82 -8.29 7.71
N GLY A 6 -9.07 -8.74 7.59
CA GLY A 6 -10.23 -7.85 7.66
C GLY A 6 -10.12 -6.72 6.62
N THR A 7 -10.12 -5.46 7.08
CA THR A 7 -9.96 -4.27 6.25
C THR A 7 -8.51 -3.80 6.12
N ASN A 8 -7.56 -4.43 6.81
CA ASN A 8 -6.16 -4.07 6.77
C ASN A 8 -5.45 -4.78 5.62
N VAL A 9 -4.89 -4.00 4.70
CA VAL A 9 -4.07 -4.48 3.58
C VAL A 9 -2.60 -4.19 3.88
N THR A 10 -1.75 -5.21 3.77
CA THR A 10 -0.30 -5.11 3.88
C THR A 10 0.34 -5.47 2.55
N ILE A 11 1.19 -4.59 2.04
CA ILE A 11 2.01 -4.82 0.85
C ILE A 11 3.47 -4.74 1.24
N SER A 12 4.18 -5.87 1.18
CA SER A 12 5.64 -5.90 1.26
C SER A 12 6.23 -5.69 -0.13
N ASN A 13 7.39 -5.04 -0.20
CA ASN A 13 8.13 -4.87 -1.44
C ASN A 13 8.45 -6.24 -2.09
N ALA A 14 8.65 -6.22 -3.40
CA ALA A 14 9.34 -7.29 -4.11
C ALA A 14 10.85 -7.16 -3.89
N SER A 15 11.61 -8.23 -4.18
CA SER A 15 13.07 -8.25 -3.98
C SER A 15 13.80 -7.13 -4.73
N TYR A 16 13.25 -6.64 -5.86
CA TYR A 16 13.87 -5.63 -6.72
C TYR A 16 13.50 -4.18 -6.39
N ASN A 17 12.47 -3.92 -5.57
CA ASN A 17 11.97 -2.57 -5.27
C ASN A 17 11.91 -2.25 -3.76
N GLY A 18 12.76 -2.92 -2.97
CA GLY A 18 12.82 -2.72 -1.51
C GLY A 18 13.46 -1.41 -1.05
N THR A 19 14.25 -0.77 -1.92
CA THR A 19 14.93 0.50 -1.60
C THR A 19 14.25 1.64 -2.32
N ILE A 20 13.71 2.59 -1.56
CA ILE A 20 13.21 3.87 -2.07
C ILE A 20 14.27 4.91 -1.73
N ALA A 21 14.91 5.49 -2.75
CA ALA A 21 15.87 6.57 -2.55
C ALA A 21 15.17 7.81 -1.96
N VAL A 22 15.93 8.73 -1.36
CA VAL A 22 15.40 10.04 -0.94
C VAL A 22 14.81 10.75 -2.17
N ASN A 23 13.58 11.24 -2.05
CA ASN A 23 12.78 11.78 -3.16
C ASN A 23 12.47 10.78 -4.30
N GLY A 24 12.76 9.50 -4.11
CA GLY A 24 12.40 8.43 -5.03
C GLY A 24 10.95 7.99 -4.84
N SER A 25 10.46 7.22 -5.80
CA SER A 25 9.14 6.61 -5.77
C SER A 25 9.24 5.10 -6.01
N ALA A 26 8.31 4.37 -5.40
CA ALA A 26 8.08 2.96 -5.72
C ALA A 26 6.58 2.77 -5.96
N ASN A 27 6.27 1.96 -6.97
CA ASN A 27 4.90 1.65 -7.33
C ASN A 27 4.56 0.23 -6.87
N THR A 28 3.39 0.08 -6.27
CA THR A 28 2.82 -1.20 -5.88
C THR A 28 1.35 -1.24 -6.25
N GLY A 29 0.83 -2.42 -6.56
CA GLY A 29 -0.58 -2.59 -6.89
C GLY A 29 -1.07 -3.99 -6.53
N PHE A 30 -2.38 -4.10 -6.38
CA PHE A 30 -3.10 -5.36 -6.20
C PHE A 30 -4.45 -5.29 -6.92
N ASN A 31 -4.97 -6.44 -7.31
CA ASN A 31 -6.34 -6.55 -7.79
C ASN A 31 -7.24 -6.97 -6.62
N GLY A 32 -8.37 -6.28 -6.45
CA GLY A 32 -9.38 -6.62 -5.45
C GLY A 32 -10.75 -6.77 -6.07
N SER A 33 -11.63 -7.55 -5.43
CA SER A 33 -13.05 -7.64 -5.77
C SER A 33 -13.88 -6.87 -4.73
N TRP A 34 -14.92 -6.17 -5.18
CA TRP A 34 -15.82 -5.41 -4.31
C TRP A 34 -17.27 -5.51 -4.79
N SER A 35 -18.21 -5.29 -3.88
CA SER A 35 -19.63 -5.08 -4.18
C SER A 35 -20.15 -3.90 -3.37
N GLY A 36 -21.00 -3.06 -3.98
CA GLY A 36 -21.47 -1.82 -3.34
C GLY A 36 -20.41 -0.70 -3.34
N ASN A 37 -20.16 -0.09 -2.18
CA ASN A 37 -19.24 1.04 -2.03
C ASN A 37 -17.77 0.59 -1.94
N ASN A 38 -16.90 1.29 -2.66
CA ASN A 38 -15.44 1.09 -2.64
C ASN A 38 -14.71 2.45 -2.51
N PRO A 39 -14.77 3.11 -1.34
CA PRO A 39 -14.08 4.38 -1.13
C PRO A 39 -12.56 4.17 -1.07
N SER A 40 -11.80 5.15 -1.54
CA SER A 40 -10.35 5.15 -1.43
C SER A 40 -9.89 5.12 0.03
N PRO A 41 -8.81 4.39 0.37
CA PRO A 41 -8.23 4.44 1.70
C PRO A 41 -7.75 5.86 2.05
N THR A 42 -7.97 6.27 3.30
CA THR A 42 -7.62 7.62 3.79
C THR A 42 -6.34 7.65 4.62
N ALA A 43 -5.73 6.49 4.90
CA ALA A 43 -4.52 6.38 5.70
C ALA A 43 -3.62 5.27 5.15
N PHE A 44 -2.33 5.57 5.08
CA PHE A 44 -1.29 4.63 4.71
C PHE A 44 -0.11 4.76 5.68
N THR A 45 0.58 3.64 5.90
CA THR A 45 1.83 3.61 6.65
C THR A 45 2.92 2.92 5.84
N LEU A 46 4.10 3.52 5.76
CA LEU A 46 5.29 2.93 5.17
C LEU A 46 6.30 2.63 6.28
N ASN A 47 6.61 1.34 6.49
CA ASN A 47 7.52 0.89 7.55
C ASN A 47 7.20 1.48 8.94
N GLY A 48 5.91 1.65 9.24
CA GLY A 48 5.41 2.21 10.51
C GLY A 48 5.27 3.74 10.53
N ALA A 49 5.78 4.47 9.53
CA ALA A 49 5.60 5.91 9.42
C ALA A 49 4.31 6.26 8.67
N SER A 50 3.52 7.21 9.17
CA SER A 50 2.31 7.69 8.51
C SER A 50 2.63 8.47 7.23
N CYS A 51 1.93 8.16 6.15
CA CYS A 51 2.04 8.87 4.88
C CYS A 51 0.90 9.88 4.71
N SER A 52 1.18 11.00 4.06
CA SER A 52 0.14 11.93 3.59
C SER A 52 -0.58 11.37 2.38
N VAL A 53 -1.91 11.54 2.35
CA VAL A 53 -2.76 11.31 1.17
C VAL A 53 -3.25 12.65 0.66
N SER A 54 -3.02 12.93 -0.61
CA SER A 54 -3.37 14.19 -1.29
C SER A 54 -3.90 13.92 -2.68
#